data_AF-A0A7S2ETT6-F1
#
_entry.id   AF-A0A7S2ETT6-F1
#
_cell.length_a   1.000
_cell.length_b   1.000
_cell.length_c   1.000
_cell.angle_alpha   90.00
_cell.angle_beta   90.00
_cell.angle_gamma   90.00
#
_symmetry.space_group_name_H-M   'P 1'
#
loop_
_entity.id
_entity.type
_entity.pdbx_description
1 polymer ?
#
loop_
_entity_poly.entity_id
_entity_poly.type
_entity_poly.pdbx_seq_one_letter_code
_entity_poly.pdbx_strand_id
1 'polypeptide(L)'
;KNRGEMAYVPPHRRSGVGEQSRKLLSVQNSKEKSTPFLDHFSRIFCINLDSRPEKWQRFRNHARRVIGPALGHKLERFNAVDGREALETSPRVGVDVTLEWDSSTNALWDRHVRPGLKLSTAGEIGCSLSHISLWRTFVDESGSGSGENGNDDVMLIFEDDAELGPVDV
;
A
#
# COMPACT_ATOMS: atom_id res chain seq x y z
N LYS A 1 -6.42 -66.85 -20.51
CA LYS A 1 -6.99 -66.38 -19.22
C LYS A 1 -5.88 -66.54 -18.18
N ASN A 2 -5.16 -65.56 -17.63
CA ASN A 2 -5.22 -64.10 -17.61
C ASN A 2 -3.77 -63.60 -17.78
N ARG A 3 -3.54 -62.62 -18.67
CA ARG A 3 -2.27 -61.89 -18.72
C ARG A 3 -2.43 -60.64 -17.86
N GLY A 4 -1.69 -60.57 -16.75
CA GLY A 4 -1.62 -59.37 -15.92
C GLY A 4 -0.77 -58.31 -16.60
N GLU A 5 -1.36 -57.14 -16.85
CA GLU A 5 -0.66 -55.95 -17.31
C GLU A 5 0.23 -55.41 -16.18
N MET A 6 1.54 -55.38 -16.40
CA MET A 6 2.46 -54.60 -15.56
C MET A 6 2.53 -53.17 -16.10
N ALA A 7 1.97 -52.23 -15.34
CA ALA A 7 2.12 -50.81 -15.63
C ALA A 7 3.58 -50.36 -15.42
N TYR A 8 4.15 -49.75 -16.46
CA TYR A 8 5.46 -49.11 -16.44
C TYR A 8 5.43 -47.84 -15.57
N VAL A 9 6.33 -47.75 -14.58
CA VAL A 9 6.49 -46.58 -13.71
C VAL A 9 7.79 -45.85 -14.06
N PRO A 10 7.75 -44.58 -14.52
CA PRO A 10 8.95 -43.84 -14.92
C PRO A 10 9.93 -43.57 -13.77
N PRO A 11 11.26 -43.58 -14.03
CA PRO A 11 12.31 -43.60 -13.00
C PRO A 11 12.56 -42.27 -12.25
N HIS A 12 11.77 -41.22 -12.47
CA HIS A 12 11.98 -39.90 -11.82
C HIS A 12 11.14 -39.66 -10.56
N ARG A 13 10.43 -40.68 -10.06
CA ARG A 13 9.59 -40.59 -8.85
C ARG A 13 10.21 -41.32 -7.66
N ARG A 14 11.51 -41.11 -7.42
CA ARG A 14 12.24 -41.56 -6.22
C ARG A 14 13.21 -40.49 -5.74
N SER A 15 12.67 -39.55 -4.97
CA SER A 15 13.41 -38.68 -4.05
C SER A 15 12.37 -38.29 -3.00
N GLY A 16 12.49 -38.52 -1.70
CA GLY A 16 13.64 -38.76 -0.84
C GLY A 16 13.13 -38.27 0.51
N VAL A 17 12.44 -39.16 1.24
CA VAL A 17 12.05 -38.92 2.62
C VAL A 17 13.32 -39.04 3.44
N GLY A 18 13.77 -37.92 4.03
CA GLY A 18 14.77 -37.93 5.08
C GLY A 18 16.10 -37.24 4.76
N GLU A 19 16.09 -35.90 4.62
CA GLU A 19 17.26 -35.08 4.98
C GLU A 19 16.93 -33.58 5.16
N GLN A 20 15.72 -33.24 5.63
CA GLN A 20 15.32 -31.84 5.90
C GLN A 20 15.28 -31.44 7.38
N SER A 21 16.09 -32.09 8.22
CA SER A 21 16.24 -31.73 9.64
C SER A 21 17.70 -31.48 9.97
N ARG A 22 18.26 -30.34 9.53
CA ARG A 22 19.43 -29.62 10.12
C ARG A 22 19.94 -28.41 9.32
N LYS A 23 19.08 -27.71 8.57
CA LYS A 23 19.38 -26.36 8.05
C LYS A 23 18.18 -25.43 8.28
N LEU A 24 17.78 -25.26 9.54
CA LEU A 24 16.74 -24.30 9.94
C LEU A 24 17.18 -23.35 11.04
N LEU A 25 18.48 -23.28 11.34
CA LEU A 25 19.04 -22.34 12.32
C LEU A 25 20.38 -21.81 11.82
N SER A 26 20.35 -21.07 10.71
CA SER A 26 21.25 -19.94 10.56
C SER A 26 20.38 -18.74 10.24
N VAL A 27 19.70 -18.22 11.27
CA VAL A 27 19.19 -16.85 11.25
C VAL A 27 20.45 -15.99 11.22
N GLN A 28 20.90 -15.74 10.00
CA GLN A 28 21.98 -14.84 9.72
C GLN A 28 21.56 -13.49 10.29
N ASN A 29 22.36 -13.03 11.22
CA ASN A 29 22.32 -11.71 11.82
C ASN A 29 22.76 -10.68 10.75
N SER A 30 22.05 -10.66 9.63
CA SER A 30 22.24 -9.66 8.59
C SER A 30 21.80 -8.35 9.21
N LYS A 31 22.77 -7.51 9.58
CA LYS A 31 22.54 -6.10 9.90
C LYS A 31 21.58 -5.57 8.84
N GLU A 32 20.33 -5.33 9.24
CA GLU A 32 19.36 -4.70 8.36
C GLU A 32 20.02 -3.42 7.88
N LYS A 33 20.20 -3.29 6.56
CA LYS A 33 20.71 -2.04 5.99
C LYS A 33 19.70 -0.98 6.38
N SER A 34 20.07 -0.10 7.31
CA SER A 34 19.30 1.12 7.58
C SER A 34 19.12 1.83 6.24
N THR A 35 17.88 2.21 5.93
CA THR A 35 17.57 3.00 4.75
C THR A 35 17.44 4.44 5.22
N PRO A 36 18.51 5.27 5.12
CA PRO A 36 18.53 6.59 5.77
C PRO A 36 17.38 7.49 5.31
N PHE A 37 16.90 7.28 4.09
CA PHE A 37 15.72 7.95 3.54
C PHE A 37 14.47 7.78 4.42
N LEU A 38 14.23 6.60 4.98
CA LEU A 38 13.05 6.32 5.79
C LEU A 38 13.09 7.00 7.16
N ASP A 39 14.25 7.48 7.59
CA ASP A 39 14.41 8.18 8.87
C ASP A 39 13.98 9.64 8.81
N HIS A 40 13.77 10.17 7.61
CA HIS A 40 13.16 11.50 7.42
C HIS A 40 11.64 11.50 7.62
N PHE A 41 10.98 10.34 7.55
CA PHE A 41 9.54 10.24 7.72
C PHE A 41 9.23 9.75 9.13
N SER A 42 8.52 10.57 9.90
CA SER A 42 8.00 10.17 11.21
C SER A 42 6.81 9.23 11.09
N ARG A 43 6.07 9.32 9.97
CA ARG A 43 4.89 8.49 9.69
C ARG A 43 4.87 8.02 8.25
N ILE A 44 4.51 6.75 8.06
CA ILE A 44 4.37 6.16 6.74
C ILE A 44 3.07 5.37 6.69
N PHE A 45 2.11 5.83 5.89
CA PHE A 45 0.81 5.18 5.74
C PHE A 45 0.62 4.58 4.35
N CYS A 46 -0.16 3.51 4.26
CA CYS A 46 -0.78 3.03 3.03
C CYS A 46 -2.30 3.08 3.18
N ILE A 47 -2.97 3.83 2.31
CA ILE A 47 -4.42 3.91 2.23
C ILE A 47 -4.94 2.66 1.51
N ASN A 48 -5.84 1.93 2.16
CA ASN A 48 -6.46 0.73 1.60
C ASN A 48 -7.87 0.53 2.16
N LEU A 49 -8.82 0.14 1.31
CA LEU A 49 -10.19 -0.21 1.72
C LEU A 49 -10.22 -1.55 2.47
N ASP A 50 -11.02 -1.64 3.53
CA ASP A 50 -11.28 -2.90 4.25
C ASP A 50 -11.85 -4.02 3.37
N SER A 51 -12.58 -3.68 2.32
CA SER A 51 -13.11 -4.64 1.35
C SER A 51 -12.05 -5.25 0.43
N ARG A 52 -10.79 -4.75 0.46
CA ARG A 52 -9.70 -5.16 -0.45
C ARG A 52 -8.41 -5.56 0.29
N PRO A 53 -8.46 -6.51 1.25
CA PRO A 53 -7.29 -6.90 2.04
C PRO A 53 -6.17 -7.53 1.21
N GLU A 54 -6.51 -8.14 0.07
CA GLU A 54 -5.55 -8.74 -0.86
C GLU A 54 -4.62 -7.69 -1.48
N LYS A 55 -5.14 -6.50 -1.77
CA LYS A 55 -4.34 -5.39 -2.30
C LYS A 55 -3.34 -4.88 -1.27
N TRP A 56 -3.76 -4.70 -0.03
CA TRP A 56 -2.87 -4.34 1.07
C TRP A 56 -1.74 -5.36 1.23
N GLN A 57 -2.07 -6.65 1.27
CA GLN A 57 -1.03 -7.67 1.38
C GLN A 57 -0.05 -7.65 0.20
N ARG A 58 -0.57 -7.46 -1.02
CA ARG A 58 0.26 -7.34 -2.22
C ARG A 58 1.21 -6.14 -2.12
N PHE A 59 0.70 -4.96 -1.77
CA PHE A 59 1.53 -3.75 -1.59
C PHE A 59 2.58 -3.95 -0.50
N ARG A 60 2.18 -4.43 0.68
CA ARG A 60 3.10 -4.68 1.80
C ARG A 60 4.23 -5.64 1.44
N ASN A 61 3.90 -6.73 0.74
CA ASN A 61 4.90 -7.71 0.28
C ASN A 61 5.82 -7.11 -0.78
N HIS A 62 5.28 -6.31 -1.71
CA HIS A 62 6.05 -5.59 -2.72
C HIS A 62 7.02 -4.58 -2.10
N ALA A 63 6.52 -3.74 -1.18
CA ALA A 63 7.30 -2.76 -0.44
C ALA A 63 8.45 -3.40 0.36
N ARG A 64 8.15 -4.49 1.07
CA ARG A 64 9.18 -5.26 1.81
C ARG A 64 10.24 -5.85 0.88
N ARG A 65 9.84 -6.30 -0.32
CA ARG A 65 10.76 -6.90 -1.30
C ARG A 65 11.65 -5.87 -1.99
N VAL A 66 11.10 -4.70 -2.32
CA VAL A 66 11.79 -3.67 -3.12
C VAL A 66 12.61 -2.72 -2.26
N ILE A 67 12.03 -2.21 -1.17
CA ILE A 67 12.70 -1.23 -0.29
C ILE A 67 13.39 -1.92 0.88
N GLY A 68 12.80 -3.00 1.39
CA GLY A 68 13.35 -3.81 2.46
C GLY A 68 12.47 -3.90 3.71
N PRO A 69 12.87 -4.69 4.72
CA PRO A 69 12.11 -4.91 5.95
C PRO A 69 11.85 -3.62 6.75
N ALA A 70 12.78 -2.65 6.72
CA ALA A 70 12.68 -1.39 7.45
C ALA A 70 11.39 -0.62 7.11
N LEU A 71 11.03 -0.54 5.82
CA LEU A 71 9.76 0.07 5.41
C LEU A 71 8.58 -0.72 5.96
N GLY A 72 8.62 -2.04 5.88
CA GLY A 72 7.54 -2.89 6.37
C GLY A 72 7.27 -2.79 7.88
N HIS A 73 8.25 -2.36 8.68
CA HIS A 73 8.11 -2.10 10.12
C HIS A 73 7.51 -0.71 10.41
N LYS A 74 7.84 0.30 9.60
CA LYS A 74 7.32 1.67 9.73
C LYS A 74 5.97 1.89 9.02
N LEU A 75 5.62 1.03 8.06
CA LEU A 75 4.43 1.16 7.22
C LEU A 75 3.17 0.73 7.98
N GLU A 76 2.27 1.70 8.17
CA GLU A 76 0.97 1.51 8.78
C GLU A 76 -0.14 1.48 7.72
N ARG A 77 -1.19 0.70 7.96
CA ARG A 77 -2.38 0.69 7.11
C ARG A 77 -3.37 1.72 7.61
N PHE A 78 -3.78 2.63 6.74
CA PHE A 78 -4.91 3.52 6.96
C PHE A 78 -6.16 2.94 6.29
N ASN A 79 -7.25 2.81 7.05
CA ASN A 79 -8.52 2.34 6.50
C ASN A 79 -9.12 3.44 5.61
N ALA A 80 -9.15 3.19 4.31
CA ALA A 80 -9.68 4.15 3.35
C ALA A 80 -11.18 4.39 3.58
N VAL A 81 -11.61 5.62 3.36
CA VAL A 81 -13.02 6.00 3.35
C VAL A 81 -13.70 5.37 2.13
N ASP A 82 -14.75 4.58 2.35
CA ASP A 82 -15.61 4.13 1.25
C ASP A 82 -16.46 5.31 0.77
N GLY A 83 -16.17 5.81 -0.43
CA GLY A 83 -16.86 6.98 -0.94
C GLY A 83 -18.33 6.74 -1.29
N ARG A 84 -18.79 5.50 -1.44
CA ARG A 84 -20.23 5.20 -1.60
C ARG A 84 -20.95 5.42 -0.28
N GLU A 85 -20.41 4.87 0.80
CA GLU A 85 -20.93 5.07 2.15
C GLU A 85 -20.83 6.54 2.57
N ALA A 86 -19.73 7.21 2.25
CA ALA A 86 -19.52 8.62 2.58
C ALA A 86 -20.53 9.54 1.90
N LEU A 87 -20.92 9.27 0.65
CA LEU A 87 -21.96 10.03 -0.05
C LEU A 87 -23.30 10.00 0.69
N GLU A 88 -23.62 8.92 1.39
CA GLU A 88 -24.88 8.75 2.11
C GLU A 88 -24.82 9.29 3.55
N THR A 89 -23.67 9.19 4.18
CA THR A 89 -23.56 9.32 5.65
C THR A 89 -22.66 10.46 6.12
N SER A 90 -21.71 10.90 5.29
CA SER A 90 -20.66 11.81 5.73
C SER A 90 -21.06 13.27 5.50
N PRO A 91 -21.18 14.08 6.55
CA PRO A 91 -21.45 15.52 6.41
C PRO A 91 -20.25 16.28 5.80
N ARG A 92 -19.12 15.61 5.60
CA ARG A 92 -17.91 16.21 5.00
C ARG A 92 -17.95 16.25 3.48
N VAL A 93 -18.81 15.46 2.85
CA VAL A 93 -19.03 15.53 1.40
C VAL A 93 -19.70 16.87 1.06
N GLY A 94 -19.12 17.61 0.11
CA GLY A 94 -19.55 18.98 -0.23
C GLY A 94 -18.93 20.09 0.63
N VAL A 95 -18.30 19.74 1.75
CA VAL A 95 -17.52 20.69 2.58
C VAL A 95 -16.04 20.54 2.28
N ASP A 96 -15.53 19.31 2.41
CA ASP A 96 -14.12 19.00 2.26
C ASP A 96 -13.75 18.59 0.83
N VAL A 97 -14.73 18.06 0.10
CA VAL A 97 -14.56 17.53 -1.25
C VAL A 97 -15.68 18.06 -2.13
N THR A 98 -15.32 18.72 -3.22
CA THR A 98 -16.28 19.16 -4.23
C THR A 98 -16.75 17.97 -5.06
N LEU A 99 -18.06 17.88 -5.26
CA LEU A 99 -18.69 16.81 -6.05
C LEU A 99 -18.56 17.02 -7.55
N GLU A 100 -18.14 18.20 -7.98
CA GLU A 100 -17.98 18.55 -9.37
C GLU A 100 -16.59 19.13 -9.59
N TRP A 101 -15.96 18.78 -10.71
CA TRP A 101 -14.67 19.34 -11.10
C TRP A 101 -14.59 19.53 -12.61
N ASP A 102 -13.85 20.56 -13.04
CA ASP A 102 -13.64 20.83 -14.46
C ASP A 102 -12.43 20.06 -14.98
N SER A 103 -12.70 19.13 -15.89
CA SER A 103 -11.67 18.27 -16.49
C SER A 103 -11.07 18.83 -17.78
N SER A 104 -11.39 20.07 -18.14
CA SER A 104 -10.90 20.73 -19.36
C SER A 104 -9.38 20.79 -19.44
N THR A 105 -8.70 21.08 -18.33
CA THR A 105 -7.22 21.10 -18.29
C THR A 105 -6.65 19.70 -18.45
N ASN A 106 -7.22 18.69 -17.79
CA ASN A 106 -6.74 17.31 -17.88
C ASN A 106 -6.90 16.73 -19.29
N ALA A 107 -7.97 17.12 -19.99
CA ALA A 107 -8.23 16.72 -21.38
C ALA A 107 -7.16 17.20 -22.38
N LEU A 108 -6.34 18.19 -22.01
CA LEU A 108 -5.21 18.63 -22.83
C LEU A 108 -4.06 17.61 -22.85
N TRP A 109 -3.95 16.79 -21.80
CA TRP A 109 -2.82 15.88 -21.59
C TRP A 109 -3.23 14.40 -21.66
N ASP A 110 -4.52 14.09 -21.49
CA ASP A 110 -5.06 12.75 -21.62
C ASP A 110 -6.20 12.70 -22.64
N ARG A 111 -5.92 12.01 -23.77
CA ARG A 111 -6.89 11.80 -24.86
C ARG A 111 -8.14 11.01 -24.44
N HIS A 112 -8.10 10.32 -23.31
CA HIS A 112 -9.23 9.55 -22.77
C HIS A 112 -10.14 10.42 -21.89
N VAL A 113 -9.70 11.62 -21.51
CA VAL A 113 -10.47 12.57 -20.70
C VAL A 113 -11.22 13.52 -21.63
N ARG A 114 -12.56 13.50 -21.58
CA ARG A 114 -13.39 14.51 -22.24
C ARG A 114 -13.39 15.81 -21.43
N PRO A 115 -13.25 17.00 -22.05
CA PRO A 115 -13.29 18.28 -21.35
C PRO A 115 -14.70 18.59 -20.81
N GLY A 116 -14.76 19.50 -19.82
CA GLY A 116 -15.99 19.95 -19.18
C GLY A 116 -16.17 19.47 -17.75
N LEU A 117 -17.31 19.89 -17.17
CA LEU A 117 -17.71 19.59 -15.80
C LEU A 117 -18.01 18.10 -15.63
N LYS A 118 -17.41 17.48 -14.61
CA LYS A 118 -17.61 16.08 -14.25
C LYS A 118 -18.05 15.96 -12.81
N LEU A 119 -18.86 14.95 -12.55
CA LEU A 119 -19.18 14.52 -11.20
C LEU A 119 -18.06 13.61 -10.69
N SER A 120 -17.60 13.90 -9.47
CA SER A 120 -16.68 13.05 -8.73
C SER A 120 -17.32 11.68 -8.50
N THR A 121 -16.62 10.64 -8.91
CA THR A 121 -16.98 9.25 -8.64
C THR A 121 -16.85 8.95 -7.16
N ALA A 122 -17.54 7.91 -6.69
CA ALA A 122 -17.37 7.42 -5.32
C ALA A 122 -15.90 7.08 -5.00
N GLY A 123 -15.12 6.58 -5.97
CA GLY A 123 -13.70 6.33 -5.78
C GLY A 123 -12.90 7.61 -5.52
N GLU A 124 -13.13 8.66 -6.32
CA GLU A 124 -12.46 9.96 -6.16
C GLU A 124 -12.81 10.63 -4.82
N ILE A 125 -14.07 10.53 -4.40
CA ILE A 125 -14.53 11.05 -3.11
C ILE A 125 -13.86 10.30 -1.95
N GLY A 126 -13.86 8.98 -1.98
CA GLY A 126 -13.23 8.14 -0.95
C GLY A 126 -11.72 8.38 -0.85
N CYS A 127 -11.04 8.48 -1.99
CA CYS A 127 -9.61 8.81 -2.04
C CYS A 127 -9.34 10.19 -1.41
N SER A 128 -10.04 11.23 -1.86
CA SER A 128 -9.87 12.61 -1.36
C SER A 128 -10.12 12.69 0.16
N LEU A 129 -11.22 12.10 0.66
CA LEU A 129 -11.53 12.09 2.09
C LEU A 129 -10.50 11.32 2.93
N SER A 130 -9.91 10.24 2.39
CA SER A 130 -8.86 9.48 3.06
C SER A 130 -7.59 10.32 3.25
N HIS A 131 -7.16 11.03 2.20
CA HIS A 131 -6.02 11.94 2.26
C HIS A 131 -6.26 13.10 3.22
N ILE A 132 -7.42 13.76 3.12
CA ILE A 132 -7.78 14.87 4.00
C ILE A 132 -7.82 14.42 5.47
N SER A 133 -8.30 13.20 5.74
CA SER A 133 -8.32 12.63 7.10
C SER A 133 -6.90 12.47 7.65
N LEU A 134 -5.99 11.86 6.87
CA LEU A 134 -4.59 11.73 7.28
C LEU A 134 -3.90 13.09 7.48
N TRP A 135 -4.14 14.06 6.59
CA TRP A 135 -3.57 15.41 6.73
C TRP A 135 -4.06 16.13 7.98
N ARG A 136 -5.34 16.00 8.34
CA ARG A 136 -5.87 16.58 9.58
C ARG A 136 -5.24 15.95 10.81
N THR A 137 -5.22 14.61 10.88
CA THR A 137 -4.53 13.89 11.96
C THR A 137 -3.09 14.35 12.11
N PHE A 138 -2.38 14.51 10.99
CA PHE A 138 -1.00 14.97 10.98
C PHE A 138 -0.87 16.40 11.54
N VAL A 139 -1.67 17.36 11.05
CA VAL A 139 -1.62 18.76 11.51
C VAL A 139 -2.03 18.89 12.99
N ASP A 140 -3.08 18.20 13.42
CA ASP A 140 -3.61 18.28 14.79
C ASP A 140 -2.60 17.72 15.82
N GLU A 141 -1.89 16.65 15.45
CA GLU A 141 -0.89 16.03 16.32
C GLU A 141 0.43 16.80 16.34
N SER A 142 0.87 17.36 15.20
CA SER A 142 2.07 18.21 15.14
C SER A 142 1.87 19.56 15.86
N GLY A 143 0.65 20.11 15.88
CA GLY A 143 0.35 21.39 16.54
C GLY A 143 0.33 21.35 18.08
N SER A 144 0.25 20.16 18.68
CA SER A 144 0.16 19.98 20.13
C SER A 144 1.51 19.95 20.84
N GLY A 145 2.62 19.96 20.09
CA GLY A 145 4.01 19.89 20.60
C GLY A 145 4.72 21.25 20.58
N SER A 146 4.29 22.21 21.38
CA SER A 146 5.03 23.45 21.62
C SER A 146 6.33 23.16 22.39
N GLY A 147 7.50 23.18 21.72
CA GLY A 147 8.78 23.03 22.40
C GLY A 147 10.03 22.93 21.52
N GLU A 148 10.40 24.04 20.87
CA GLU A 148 11.77 24.50 20.56
C GLU A 148 12.75 23.64 19.73
N ASN A 149 12.48 22.38 19.42
CA ASN A 149 13.32 21.60 18.50
C ASN A 149 12.55 21.32 17.22
N GLY A 150 12.68 22.23 16.24
CA GLY A 150 12.07 22.15 14.91
C GLY A 150 12.60 20.99 14.08
N ASN A 151 12.25 19.77 14.46
CA ASN A 151 12.34 18.64 13.56
C ASN A 151 11.13 18.73 12.64
N ASP A 152 11.38 18.93 11.34
CA ASP A 152 10.32 18.94 10.34
C ASP A 152 9.67 17.56 10.34
N ASP A 153 8.48 17.46 10.92
CA ASP A 153 7.70 16.24 10.89
C ASP A 153 7.30 16.00 9.43
N VAL A 154 7.55 14.80 8.91
CA VAL A 154 7.21 14.46 7.51
C VAL A 154 6.42 13.17 7.48
N MET A 155 5.27 13.22 6.80
CA MET A 155 4.41 12.07 6.56
C MET A 155 4.50 11.63 5.09
N LEU A 156 4.72 10.32 4.89
CA LEU A 156 4.65 9.66 3.59
C LEU A 156 3.35 8.87 3.49
N ILE A 157 2.61 9.07 2.40
CA ILE A 157 1.35 8.36 2.12
C ILE A 157 1.50 7.59 0.81
N PHE A 158 1.13 6.31 0.84
CA PHE A 158 1.01 5.44 -0.32
C PHE A 158 -0.45 5.08 -0.59
N GLU A 159 -0.79 4.85 -1.86
CA GLU A 159 -2.00 4.13 -2.26
C GLU A 159 -1.69 2.63 -2.47
N ASP A 160 -2.69 1.77 -2.32
CA ASP A 160 -2.52 0.31 -2.39
C ASP A 160 -2.23 -0.27 -3.79
N ASP A 161 -2.31 0.57 -4.82
CA ASP A 161 -1.93 0.28 -6.20
C ASP A 161 -0.64 0.99 -6.64
N ALA A 162 0.05 1.67 -5.72
CA ALA A 162 1.36 2.23 -5.99
C ALA A 162 2.37 1.13 -6.34
N GLU A 163 3.11 1.34 -7.42
CA GLU A 163 4.20 0.47 -7.86
C GLU A 163 5.54 1.07 -7.46
N LEU A 164 6.26 0.38 -6.57
CA LEU A 164 7.60 0.78 -6.13
C LEU A 164 8.65 0.23 -7.08
N GLY A 165 9.47 1.11 -7.64
CA GLY A 165 10.66 0.77 -8.41
C GLY A 165 11.87 0.49 -7.50
N PRO A 166 12.91 -0.19 -8.01
CA PRO A 166 14.18 -0.30 -7.29
C PRO A 166 14.71 1.11 -6.98
N VAL A 167 15.24 1.28 -5.77
CA VAL A 167 15.98 2.50 -5.43
C VAL A 167 17.37 2.31 -6.02
N ASP A 168 17.67 3.03 -7.10
CA ASP A 168 19.05 3.16 -7.57
C ASP A 168 19.80 4.02 -6.54
N VAL A 169 20.50 3.37 -5.61
CA VAL A 169 21.34 4.02 -4.59
C VAL A 169 22.79 4.00 -5.04
#